data_AF-A0A355FKK6-F1
#
_entry.id   AF-A0A355FKK6-F1
#
_cell.length_a   1.000
_cell.length_b   1.000
_cell.length_c   1.000
_cell.angle_alpha   90.00
_cell.angle_beta   90.00
_cell.angle_gamma   90.00
#
_symmetry.space_group_name_H-M   'P 1'
#
loop_
_entity.id
_entity.type
_entity.pdbx_description
1 polymer ?
#
loop_
_entity_poly.entity_id
_entity_poly.type
_entity_poly.pdbx_seq_one_letter_code
_entity_poly.pdbx_strand_id
1 'polypeptide(L)'
;DMSEYMERHTVSRLVGAPPGYVGFDEGGQLTEKIRRKPYSVILLDEIEKAHPEVFNILLQVLDDGRLTDAQGRTVDFKNTVVIMTSNVGANLIERS
;
A
#
# COMPACT_ATOMS: atom_id res chain seq x y z
N ASP A 1 5.28 8.60 0.23
CA ASP A 1 4.24 9.63 0.32
C ASP A 1 2.99 9.11 -0.39
N MET A 2 1.80 9.23 0.22
CA MET A 2 0.55 8.74 -0.37
C MET A 2 -0.05 9.67 -1.43
N SER A 3 0.46 10.89 -1.58
CA SER A 3 0.09 11.79 -2.68
C SER A 3 0.46 11.22 -4.06
N GLU A 4 1.49 10.37 -4.15
CA GLU A 4 1.86 9.66 -5.39
C GLU A 4 0.81 8.63 -5.83
N TYR A 5 -0.11 8.25 -4.94
CA TYR A 5 -1.14 7.24 -5.14
C TYR A 5 -2.56 7.84 -5.16
N MET A 6 -2.68 9.14 -5.49
CA MET A 6 -3.97 9.86 -5.62
C MET A 6 -4.82 9.36 -6.78
N GLU A 7 -4.21 8.80 -7.83
CA GLU A 7 -4.90 8.38 -9.04
C GLU A 7 -5.01 6.86 -9.12
N ARG A 8 -6.14 6.37 -9.63
CA ARG A 8 -6.43 4.94 -9.71
C ARG A 8 -5.31 4.12 -10.38
N HIS A 9 -4.74 4.64 -11.46
CA HIS A 9 -3.72 3.93 -12.21
C HIS A 9 -2.33 3.93 -11.53
N THR A 10 -2.09 4.79 -10.54
CA THR A 10 -0.85 4.75 -9.77
C THR A 10 -0.95 3.76 -8.61
N VAL A 11 -2.16 3.47 -8.11
CA VAL A 11 -2.41 2.42 -7.11
C VAL A 11 -1.93 1.04 -7.57
N SER A 12 -2.14 0.70 -8.85
CA SER A 12 -1.68 -0.57 -9.41
C SER A 12 -0.17 -0.77 -9.28
N ARG A 13 0.64 0.31 -9.21
CA ARG A 13 2.09 0.19 -8.99
C ARG A 13 2.43 -0.46 -7.64
N LEU A 14 1.56 -0.40 -6.63
CA LEU A 14 1.79 -1.04 -5.33
C LEU A 14 1.80 -2.58 -5.45
N VAL A 15 0.92 -3.12 -6.29
CA VAL A 15 0.66 -4.58 -6.43
C VAL A 15 1.03 -5.15 -7.80
N GLY A 16 1.46 -4.29 -8.73
CA GLY A 16 1.80 -4.64 -10.10
C GLY A 16 0.67 -4.31 -11.08
N ALA A 17 1.03 -4.09 -12.34
CA ALA A 17 0.05 -3.94 -13.41
C ALA A 17 -0.65 -5.30 -13.67
N PRO A 18 -1.90 -5.32 -14.13
CA PRO A 18 -2.60 -6.55 -14.50
C PRO A 18 -2.04 -7.18 -15.79
N PRO A 19 -2.31 -8.48 -16.05
CA PRO A 19 -1.87 -9.16 -17.28
C PRO A 19 -2.30 -8.39 -18.53
N GLY A 20 -1.37 -8.19 -19.47
CA GLY A 20 -1.61 -7.46 -20.72
C GLY A 20 -1.39 -5.95 -20.65
N TYR A 21 -1.00 -5.41 -19.48
CA TYR A 21 -0.63 -4.00 -19.32
C TYR A 21 0.89 -3.83 -19.22
N VAL A 22 1.39 -2.67 -19.65
CA VAL A 22 2.81 -2.29 -19.51
C VAL A 22 3.18 -2.32 -18.02
N GLY A 23 4.31 -2.95 -17.69
CA GLY A 23 4.79 -3.11 -16.31
C GLY A 23 4.25 -4.35 -15.59
N PHE A 24 3.54 -5.26 -16.29
CA PHE A 24 3.07 -6.53 -15.70
C PHE A 24 4.23 -7.34 -15.10
N ASP A 25 5.38 -7.42 -15.79
CA ASP A 25 6.53 -8.22 -15.38
C ASP A 25 7.34 -7.62 -14.22
N GLU A 26 7.13 -6.34 -13.88
CA GLU A 26 7.90 -5.62 -12.85
C GLU A 26 7.46 -5.95 -11.42
N GLY A 27 6.30 -6.60 -11.26
CA GLY A 27 5.70 -6.88 -9.96
C GLY A 27 5.23 -5.61 -9.24
N GLY A 28 4.67 -5.77 -8.04
CA GLY A 28 4.24 -4.64 -7.22
C GLY A 28 5.38 -4.04 -6.42
N GLN A 29 5.47 -2.71 -6.39
CA GLN A 29 6.48 -1.99 -5.60
C GLN A 29 6.41 -2.33 -4.11
N LEU A 30 5.20 -2.50 -3.56
CA LEU A 30 4.99 -2.86 -2.16
C LEU A 30 5.24 -4.36 -1.96
N THR A 31 4.61 -5.19 -2.79
CA THR A 31 4.66 -6.65 -2.65
C THR A 31 6.08 -7.19 -2.85
N GLU A 32 6.85 -6.66 -3.80
CA GLU A 32 8.26 -7.04 -4.00
C GLU A 32 9.16 -6.64 -2.83
N LYS A 33 8.96 -5.44 -2.26
CA LYS A 33 9.76 -4.97 -1.11
C LYS A 33 9.56 -5.87 0.10
N ILE A 34 8.31 -6.23 0.40
CA ILE A 34 7.99 -7.10 1.54
C ILE A 34 8.41 -8.54 1.28
N ARG A 35 8.21 -9.06 0.07
CA ARG A 35 8.68 -10.40 -0.32
C ARG A 35 10.19 -10.55 -0.13
N ARG A 36 10.97 -9.51 -0.45
CA ARG A 36 12.44 -9.52 -0.28
C ARG A 36 12.88 -9.26 1.16
N LYS A 37 12.09 -8.50 1.94
CA LYS A 37 12.38 -8.13 3.33
C LYS A 37 11.11 -8.20 4.20
N PRO A 38 10.71 -9.40 4.64
CA PRO A 38 9.45 -9.60 5.35
C PRO A 38 9.42 -9.04 6.78
N TYR A 39 10.59 -8.80 7.38
CA TYR A 39 10.72 -8.12 8.67
C TYR A 39 11.01 -6.65 8.41
N SER A 40 9.97 -5.83 8.36
CA SER A 40 10.14 -4.42 7.99
C SER A 40 9.07 -3.53 8.62
N VAL A 41 9.30 -2.23 8.53
CA VAL A 41 8.31 -1.21 8.87
C VAL A 41 7.91 -0.50 7.58
N ILE A 42 6.60 -0.47 7.31
CA ILE A 42 6.01 0.33 6.24
C ILE A 42 5.47 1.61 6.86
N LEU A 43 5.90 2.76 6.36
CA LEU A 43 5.30 4.05 6.65
C LEU A 43 4.43 4.50 5.46
N LEU A 44 3.16 4.73 5.72
CA LEU A 44 2.20 5.31 4.79
C LEU A 44 1.90 6.74 5.25
N ASP A 45 2.61 7.68 4.64
CA ASP A 45 2.52 9.09 5.02
C ASP A 45 1.40 9.82 4.27
N GLU A 46 0.66 10.69 4.97
CA GLU A 46 -0.50 11.43 4.46
C GLU A 46 -1.59 10.53 3.84
N ILE A 47 -2.02 9.49 4.56
CA ILE A 47 -2.92 8.46 4.01
C ILE A 47 -4.25 9.00 3.47
N GLU A 48 -4.71 10.16 3.96
CA GLU A 48 -5.91 10.85 3.45
C GLU A 48 -5.79 11.32 2.00
N LYS A 49 -4.57 11.41 1.46
CA LYS A 49 -4.32 11.79 0.06
C LYS A 49 -4.45 10.59 -0.88
N ALA A 50 -4.33 9.36 -0.37
CA ALA A 50 -4.39 8.17 -1.20
C ALA A 50 -5.73 8.02 -1.91
N HIS A 51 -5.72 7.44 -3.11
CA HIS A 51 -6.94 7.00 -3.76
C HIS A 51 -7.67 5.93 -2.90
N PRO A 52 -9.01 5.92 -2.85
CA PRO A 52 -9.77 4.97 -2.02
C PRO A 52 -9.42 3.48 -2.23
N GLU A 53 -8.99 3.09 -3.44
CA GLU A 53 -8.57 1.70 -3.71
C GLU A 53 -7.32 1.27 -2.92
N VAL A 54 -6.49 2.20 -2.44
CA VAL A 54 -5.38 1.87 -1.52
C VAL A 54 -5.92 1.23 -0.23
N PHE A 55 -7.06 1.70 0.28
CA PHE A 55 -7.66 1.12 1.48
C PHE A 55 -8.10 -0.32 1.27
N ASN A 56 -8.51 -0.73 0.06
CA ASN A 56 -8.84 -2.13 -0.22
C ASN A 56 -7.62 -3.04 -0.06
N ILE A 57 -6.46 -2.58 -0.53
CA ILE A 57 -5.18 -3.27 -0.36
C ILE A 57 -4.83 -3.37 1.13
N LEU A 58 -4.99 -2.26 1.87
CA LEU A 58 -4.70 -2.23 3.30
C LEU A 58 -5.65 -3.12 4.11
N LEU A 59 -6.94 -3.15 3.78
CA LEU A 59 -7.91 -4.02 4.43
C LEU A 59 -7.50 -5.48 4.29
N GLN A 60 -7.08 -5.91 3.10
CA GLN A 60 -6.59 -7.28 2.89
C GLN A 60 -5.36 -7.58 3.75
N VAL A 61 -4.41 -6.64 3.82
CA VAL A 61 -3.20 -6.79 4.64
C VAL A 61 -3.53 -6.83 6.14
N LEU A 62 -4.43 -5.97 6.61
CA LEU A 62 -4.76 -5.84 8.03
C LEU A 62 -5.66 -6.99 8.52
N ASP A 63 -6.46 -7.59 7.65
CA ASP A 63 -7.33 -8.73 7.98
C ASP A 63 -6.56 -10.06 7.91
N ASP A 64 -6.07 -10.44 6.72
CA ASP A 64 -5.44 -11.74 6.49
C ASP A 64 -3.94 -11.78 6.81
N GLY A 65 -3.30 -10.62 7.01
CA GLY A 65 -1.85 -10.52 7.08
C GLY A 65 -1.16 -10.87 5.76
N ARG A 66 -1.88 -10.84 4.63
CA ARG A 66 -1.39 -11.27 3.32
C ARG A 66 -1.91 -10.38 2.21
N LEU A 67 -1.16 -10.30 1.12
CA LEU A 67 -1.57 -9.57 -0.08
C LEU A 67 -1.19 -10.37 -1.33
N THR A 68 -2.14 -10.56 -2.23
CA THR A 68 -1.89 -11.19 -3.52
C THR A 68 -1.67 -10.10 -4.57
N ASP A 69 -0.55 -10.19 -5.26
CA ASP A 69 -0.17 -9.23 -6.30
C ASP A 69 -0.82 -9.55 -7.66
N ALA A 70 -0.65 -8.67 -8.64
CA ALA A 70 -1.26 -8.82 -9.96
C ALA A 70 -0.72 -10.02 -10.77
N GLN A 71 0.41 -10.61 -10.36
CA GLN A 71 0.96 -11.84 -10.92
C GLN A 71 0.42 -13.10 -10.22
N GLY A 72 -0.49 -12.95 -9.26
CA GLY A 72 -1.05 -14.06 -8.47
C GLY A 72 -0.13 -14.55 -7.35
N ARG A 73 0.91 -13.79 -7.00
CA ARG A 73 1.85 -14.17 -5.94
C ARG A 73 1.35 -13.60 -4.61
N THR A 74 1.18 -14.47 -3.61
CA THR A 74 0.79 -14.06 -2.27
C THR A 74 2.02 -13.75 -1.42
N VAL A 75 2.05 -12.55 -0.83
CA VAL A 75 3.10 -12.06 0.06
C VAL A 75 2.58 -11.99 1.49
N ASP A 76 3.39 -12.44 2.44
CA ASP A 76 3.07 -12.46 3.87
C ASP A 76 3.55 -11.15 4.54
N PHE A 77 2.63 -10.49 5.27
CA PHE A 77 2.83 -9.24 5.97
C PHE A 77 2.81 -9.42 7.51
N LYS A 78 2.68 -10.64 8.04
CA LYS A 78 2.54 -10.88 9.48
C LYS A 78 3.72 -10.43 10.33
N ASN A 79 4.90 -10.28 9.73
CA ASN A 79 6.11 -9.76 10.39
C ASN A 79 6.43 -8.30 10.02
N THR A 80 5.47 -7.61 9.42
CA THR A 80 5.60 -6.23 8.97
C THR A 80 4.76 -5.32 9.86
N VAL A 81 5.37 -4.25 10.37
CA VAL A 81 4.66 -3.20 11.09
C VAL A 81 4.20 -2.15 10.10
N VAL A 82 2.90 -1.85 10.05
CA VAL A 82 2.34 -0.79 9.22
C VAL A 82 2.05 0.42 10.10
N ILE A 83 2.64 1.56 9.76
CA ILE A 83 2.41 2.86 10.40
C ILE A 83 1.76 3.77 9.37
N MET A 84 0.64 4.39 9.76
CA MET A 84 -0.06 5.39 8.95
C MET A 84 -0.06 6.72 9.67
N THR A 85 0.17 7.81 8.96
CA THR A 85 0.03 9.19 9.46
C THR A 85 -1.05 9.89 8.64
N SER A 86 -1.71 10.86 9.27
CA SER A 86 -2.73 11.67 8.61
C SER A 86 -2.78 13.08 9.18
N ASN A 87 -2.96 14.07 8.31
CA ASN A 87 -3.08 15.48 8.70
C ASN A 87 -4.54 15.94 8.86
N VAL A 88 -5.54 15.06 8.65
CA VAL A 88 -6.97 15.40 8.75
C VAL A 88 -7.35 15.96 10.14
N GLY A 89 -6.65 15.52 11.20
CA GLY A 89 -6.90 15.94 12.57
C GLY A 89 -6.13 17.18 13.04
N ALA A 90 -5.25 17.76 12.23
CA ALA A 90 -4.34 18.82 12.67
C ALA A 90 -5.09 20.04 13.26
N ASN A 91 -6.18 20.45 12.62
CA ASN A 91 -7.01 21.58 13.08
C ASN A 91 -7.74 21.32 14.41
N LEU A 92 -7.93 20.06 14.81
CA LEU A 92 -8.54 19.71 16.10
C LEU A 92 -7.51 19.79 17.23
N ILE A 93 -6.25 19.47 16.92
CA ILE A 93 -5.14 19.50 17.88
C ILE A 93 -4.72 20.94 18.18
N GLU A 94 -4.69 21.83 17.18
CA GLU A 94 -4.36 23.26 17.38
C GLU A 94 -5.36 24.02 18.28
N ARG A 95 -6.56 23.47 18.50
CA ARG A 95 -7.62 24.10 19.32
C ARG A 95 -7.70 23.57 20.75
N SER A 96 -6.80 22.67 21.16
CA SER A 96 -6.74 22.06 22.51
C SER A 96 -5.65 22.72 23.34
#